data_AF-A0A8J6GPT8-F1
#
_entry.id   AF-A0A8J6GPT8-F1
#
_cell.length_a   1.000
_cell.length_b   1.000
_cell.length_c   1.000
_cell.angle_alpha   90.00
_cell.angle_beta   90.00
_cell.angle_gamma   90.00
#
_symmetry.space_group_name_H-M   'P 1'
#
loop_
_entity.id
_entity.type
_entity.pdbx_description
1 polymer ?
#
loop_
_entity_poly.entity_id
_entity_poly.type
_entity_poly.pdbx_seq_one_letter_code
_entity_poly.pdbx_strand_id
1 'polypeptide(L)'
;MMYYAHFYMWQMDRCLDMSTKSFLLYLHCVTETLETLIRQAENYTSILFCNTYRNMALEAAASIQEFFTDVGLYLFGADVNPEEFVNRFFDSLFPLVYNHLINPGVTDSSPQYSECIRMARQNVSPFGNIPRRVMGQMGRSLLPSRTFLQALNLGIEVINTTDHMHFSKECGRALLRMQYCPHCQSVMLSKPCMGYCLNVVRGCLAHMTELNPHWHAYIRSLEELSNAMHGTYDIEHVLLNFHLLVNDAVLQAHLNGQNLLDQVTKICGNPVRIATQSLRCTSDPSKEKHGVRISTRNGEETLANRRK
;
A
#
# COMPACT_ATOMS: atom_id res chain seq x y z
N MET A 1 -15.28 -13.22 -12.16
CA MET A 1 -14.45 -12.94 -10.97
C MET A 1 -13.38 -14.02 -10.70
N MET A 2 -13.63 -15.32 -10.94
CA MET A 2 -12.60 -16.38 -10.87
C MET A 2 -11.46 -16.28 -11.92
N TYR A 3 -11.61 -15.46 -12.95
CA TYR A 3 -10.60 -15.29 -14.01
C TYR A 3 -9.42 -14.37 -13.62
N TYR A 4 -9.57 -13.51 -12.61
CA TYR A 4 -8.50 -12.58 -12.21
C TYR A 4 -7.55 -13.20 -11.18
N ALA A 5 -8.06 -13.91 -10.16
CA ALA A 5 -7.22 -14.65 -9.21
C ALA A 5 -6.32 -15.70 -9.89
N HIS A 6 -6.81 -16.37 -10.93
CA HIS A 6 -6.02 -17.33 -11.71
C HIS A 6 -4.95 -16.67 -12.60
N PHE A 7 -5.09 -15.39 -12.93
CA PHE A 7 -4.11 -14.64 -13.73
C PHE A 7 -2.90 -14.20 -12.88
N TYR A 8 -3.13 -13.72 -11.66
CA TYR A 8 -2.06 -13.32 -10.75
C TYR A 8 -1.28 -14.52 -10.18
N MET A 9 -1.95 -15.65 -9.93
CA MET A 9 -1.30 -16.90 -9.50
C MET A 9 -0.37 -17.48 -10.60
N TRP A 10 -0.76 -17.38 -11.87
CA TRP A 10 0.10 -17.75 -13.01
C TRP A 10 1.29 -16.79 -13.24
N GLN A 11 1.24 -15.60 -12.64
CA GLN A 11 2.32 -14.62 -12.66
C GLN A 11 3.32 -14.85 -11.52
N MET A 12 2.84 -15.26 -10.34
CA MET A 12 3.70 -15.68 -9.22
C MET A 12 4.46 -16.98 -9.48
N ASP A 13 3.83 -17.99 -10.09
CA ASP A 13 4.47 -19.29 -10.37
C ASP A 13 5.57 -19.20 -11.45
N ARG A 14 5.50 -18.22 -12.37
CA ARG A 14 6.54 -18.01 -13.39
C ARG A 14 7.80 -17.32 -12.87
N CYS A 15 7.80 -16.86 -11.62
CA CYS A 15 8.96 -16.23 -10.99
C CYS A 15 9.86 -17.22 -10.21
N LEU A 16 9.46 -18.50 -10.07
CA LEU A 16 10.24 -19.52 -9.37
C LEU A 16 11.34 -20.14 -10.25
N ASP A 17 12.54 -19.59 -10.16
CA ASP A 17 13.79 -20.32 -10.43
C ASP A 17 14.83 -19.83 -9.40
N MET A 18 15.55 -20.68 -8.67
CA MET A 18 16.17 -20.25 -7.38
C MET A 18 17.57 -19.62 -7.52
N SER A 19 17.68 -18.52 -8.28
CA SER A 19 18.88 -17.69 -8.38
C SER A 19 18.72 -16.36 -7.61
N THR A 20 19.83 -15.71 -7.22
CA THR A 20 19.90 -14.36 -6.61
C THR A 20 19.00 -13.36 -7.35
N LYS A 21 18.99 -13.43 -8.69
CA LYS A 21 18.21 -12.56 -9.58
C LYS A 21 16.72 -12.83 -9.52
N SER A 22 16.33 -14.08 -9.26
CA SER A 22 14.94 -14.48 -9.23
C SER A 22 14.25 -14.10 -7.93
N PHE A 23 14.96 -14.09 -6.80
CA PHE A 23 14.41 -13.63 -5.53
C PHE A 23 14.13 -12.11 -5.55
N LEU A 24 15.02 -11.33 -6.18
CA LEU A 24 14.81 -9.91 -6.46
C LEU A 24 13.63 -9.67 -7.42
N LEU A 25 13.55 -10.45 -8.50
CA LEU A 25 12.44 -10.37 -9.46
C LEU A 25 11.10 -10.71 -8.79
N TYR A 26 11.10 -11.72 -7.91
CA TYR A 26 9.91 -12.11 -7.15
C TYR A 26 9.46 -11.00 -6.22
N LEU A 27 10.36 -10.41 -5.41
CA LEU A 27 10.00 -9.28 -4.56
C LEU A 27 9.41 -8.13 -5.39
N HIS A 28 10.07 -7.76 -6.49
CA HIS A 28 9.61 -6.68 -7.35
C HIS A 28 8.20 -6.95 -7.90
N CYS A 29 7.93 -8.18 -8.36
CA CYS A 29 6.63 -8.58 -8.86
C CYS A 29 5.54 -8.51 -7.77
N VAL A 30 5.85 -8.98 -6.56
CA VAL A 30 4.92 -8.92 -5.43
C VAL A 30 4.63 -7.46 -5.06
N THR A 31 5.65 -6.60 -5.01
CA THR A 31 5.47 -5.17 -4.71
C THR A 31 4.61 -4.46 -5.76
N GLU A 32 4.88 -4.66 -7.04
CA GLU A 32 4.13 -4.04 -8.15
C GLU A 32 2.66 -4.49 -8.15
N THR A 33 2.42 -5.78 -7.84
CA THR A 33 1.08 -6.34 -7.73
C THR A 33 0.30 -5.67 -6.60
N LEU A 34 0.92 -5.50 -5.43
CA LEU A 34 0.27 -4.84 -4.29
C LEU A 34 0.02 -3.35 -4.54
N GLU A 35 0.97 -2.62 -5.13
CA GLU A 35 0.78 -1.22 -5.52
C GLU A 35 -0.40 -1.07 -6.50
N THR A 36 -0.47 -1.95 -7.50
CA THR A 36 -1.57 -1.96 -8.47
C THR A 36 -2.90 -2.24 -7.79
N LEU A 37 -2.94 -3.19 -6.86
CA LEU A 37 -4.13 -3.57 -6.12
C LEU A 37 -4.65 -2.42 -5.25
N ILE A 38 -3.76 -1.73 -4.54
CA ILE A 38 -4.11 -0.54 -3.73
C ILE A 38 -4.71 0.54 -4.62
N ARG A 39 -4.06 0.85 -5.74
CA ARG A 39 -4.55 1.86 -6.71
C ARG A 39 -5.92 1.49 -7.28
N GLN A 40 -6.17 0.20 -7.54
CA GLN A 40 -7.48 -0.27 -8.01
C GLN A 40 -8.57 -0.10 -6.95
N ALA A 41 -8.27 -0.46 -5.70
CA ALA A 41 -9.19 -0.29 -4.59
C ALA A 41 -9.53 1.19 -4.33
N GLU A 42 -8.54 2.08 -4.42
CA GLU A 42 -8.72 3.53 -4.37
C GLU A 42 -9.64 4.02 -5.49
N ASN A 43 -9.39 3.55 -6.72
CA ASN A 43 -10.19 3.94 -7.87
C ASN A 43 -11.64 3.45 -7.73
N TYR A 44 -11.87 2.20 -7.32
CA TYR A 44 -13.23 1.69 -7.10
C TYR A 44 -13.98 2.47 -6.03
N THR A 45 -13.29 2.85 -4.96
CA THR A 45 -13.87 3.69 -3.90
C THR A 45 -14.17 5.09 -4.43
N SER A 46 -13.27 5.70 -5.20
CA SER A 46 -13.51 6.99 -5.86
C SER A 46 -14.69 6.95 -6.84
N ILE A 47 -14.79 5.89 -7.65
CA ILE A 47 -15.89 5.68 -8.59
C ILE A 47 -17.23 5.56 -7.87
N LEU A 48 -17.29 4.87 -6.72
CA LEU A 48 -18.49 4.80 -5.90
C LEU A 48 -19.00 6.20 -5.55
N PHE A 49 -18.13 7.10 -5.09
CA PHE A 49 -18.54 8.47 -4.77
C PHE A 49 -18.91 9.27 -6.02
N CYS A 50 -18.13 9.18 -7.09
CA CYS A 50 -18.42 9.88 -8.35
C CYS A 50 -19.74 9.45 -9.02
N ASN A 51 -20.17 8.20 -8.83
CA ASN A 51 -21.38 7.68 -9.45
C ASN A 51 -22.60 7.73 -8.52
N THR A 52 -22.46 7.27 -7.28
CA THR A 52 -23.57 7.09 -6.33
C THR A 52 -23.75 8.30 -5.42
N TYR A 53 -22.64 8.91 -4.96
CA TYR A 53 -22.65 9.96 -3.95
C TYR A 53 -22.02 11.27 -4.45
N ARG A 54 -22.46 11.73 -5.63
CA ARG A 54 -21.86 12.84 -6.41
C ARG A 54 -21.64 14.12 -5.62
N ASN A 55 -22.58 14.46 -4.75
CA ASN A 55 -22.53 15.64 -3.89
C ASN A 55 -21.44 15.59 -2.81
N MET A 56 -20.95 14.38 -2.46
CA MET A 56 -19.87 14.17 -1.50
C MET A 56 -18.52 13.89 -2.16
N ALA A 57 -18.47 13.70 -3.48
CA ALA A 57 -17.29 13.16 -4.17
C ALA A 57 -16.03 14.03 -4.03
N LEU A 58 -16.16 15.35 -4.18
CA LEU A 58 -15.03 16.28 -4.04
C LEU A 58 -14.50 16.32 -2.61
N GLU A 59 -15.39 16.31 -1.63
CA GLU A 59 -15.02 16.37 -0.21
C GLU A 59 -14.42 15.04 0.29
N ALA A 60 -14.89 13.90 -0.23
CA ALA A 60 -14.40 12.58 0.14
C ALA A 60 -13.04 12.23 -0.48
N ALA A 61 -12.67 12.86 -1.61
CA ALA A 61 -11.50 12.50 -2.40
C ALA A 61 -10.20 12.46 -1.57
N ALA A 62 -9.96 13.48 -0.75
CA ALA A 62 -8.75 13.56 0.07
C ALA A 62 -8.69 12.42 1.10
N SER A 63 -9.81 12.10 1.76
CA SER A 63 -9.86 11.02 2.75
C SER A 63 -9.73 9.63 2.13
N ILE A 64 -10.23 9.43 0.91
CA ILE A 64 -10.03 8.18 0.16
C ILE A 64 -8.56 8.00 -0.19
N GLN A 65 -7.94 9.03 -0.76
CA GLN A 65 -6.52 9.00 -1.14
C GLN A 65 -5.62 8.78 0.08
N GLU A 66 -5.87 9.50 1.19
CA GLU A 66 -5.13 9.35 2.44
C GLU A 66 -5.21 7.92 2.96
N PHE A 67 -6.41 7.35 3.02
CA PHE A 67 -6.63 5.97 3.50
C PHE A 67 -5.83 4.93 2.71
N PHE A 68 -5.86 4.98 1.37
CA PHE A 68 -5.12 4.03 0.55
C PHE A 68 -3.60 4.29 0.56
N THR A 69 -3.19 5.54 0.78
CA THR A 69 -1.78 5.87 1.06
C THR A 69 -1.32 5.21 2.35
N ASP A 70 -2.10 5.29 3.43
CA ASP A 70 -1.77 4.65 4.71
C ASP A 70 -1.72 3.11 4.61
N VAL A 71 -2.64 2.52 3.83
CA VAL A 71 -2.61 1.07 3.54
C VAL A 71 -1.31 0.69 2.86
N GLY A 72 -0.87 1.46 1.85
CA GLY A 72 0.43 1.27 1.20
C GLY A 72 1.60 1.42 2.15
N LEU A 73 1.63 2.52 2.91
CA LEU A 73 2.66 2.77 3.93
C LEU A 73 2.77 1.62 4.93
N TYR A 74 1.63 1.12 5.44
CA TYR A 74 1.60 -0.02 6.35
C TYR A 74 2.19 -1.29 5.72
N LEU A 75 1.79 -1.63 4.49
CA LEU A 75 2.26 -2.82 3.79
C LEU A 75 3.76 -2.78 3.51
N PHE A 76 4.27 -1.62 3.11
CA PHE A 76 5.68 -1.41 2.77
C PHE A 76 6.57 -1.05 3.96
N GLY A 77 6.08 -1.25 5.19
CA GLY A 77 6.90 -1.29 6.39
C GLY A 77 6.93 -0.02 7.23
N ALA A 78 6.16 1.01 6.89
CA ALA A 78 6.01 2.18 7.76
C ALA A 78 5.28 1.83 9.07
N ASP A 79 5.58 2.56 10.14
CA ASP A 79 4.94 2.38 11.44
C ASP A 79 3.64 3.20 11.51
N VAL A 80 2.60 2.68 10.85
CA VAL A 80 1.25 3.26 10.82
C VAL A 80 0.28 2.25 11.41
N ASN A 81 -0.69 2.69 12.20
CA ASN A 81 -1.65 1.79 12.84
C ASN A 81 -2.91 1.57 11.96
N PRO A 82 -3.24 0.32 11.59
CA PRO A 82 -4.48 0.00 10.86
C PRO A 82 -5.77 0.44 11.53
N GLU A 83 -5.82 0.39 12.86
CA GLU A 83 -6.98 0.87 13.60
C GLU A 83 -7.13 2.39 13.46
N GLU A 84 -6.03 3.13 13.45
CA GLU A 84 -6.03 4.58 13.37
C GLU A 84 -6.51 5.07 12.00
N PHE A 85 -5.93 4.58 10.90
CA PHE A 85 -6.33 5.05 9.56
C PHE A 85 -7.75 4.60 9.19
N VAL A 86 -8.22 3.44 9.67
CA VAL A 86 -9.62 3.02 9.49
C VAL A 86 -10.57 3.93 10.26
N ASN A 87 -10.28 4.23 11.53
CA ASN A 87 -11.12 5.14 12.30
C ASN A 87 -11.09 6.55 11.70
N ARG A 88 -9.92 7.07 11.29
CA ARG A 88 -9.79 8.37 10.63
C ARG A 88 -10.63 8.46 9.36
N PHE A 89 -10.63 7.43 8.52
CA PHE A 89 -11.46 7.38 7.32
C PHE A 89 -12.95 7.51 7.66
N PHE A 90 -13.45 6.73 8.63
CA PHE A 90 -14.87 6.78 9.02
C PHE A 90 -15.22 8.06 9.79
N ASP A 91 -14.29 8.63 10.56
CA ASP A 91 -14.45 9.92 11.21
C ASP A 91 -14.61 11.02 10.15
N SER A 92 -13.81 11.01 9.08
CA SER A 92 -13.93 11.96 7.96
C SER A 92 -15.20 11.73 7.12
N LEU A 93 -15.65 10.48 6.97
CA LEU A 93 -16.84 10.15 6.20
C LEU A 93 -18.15 10.61 6.86
N PHE A 94 -18.23 10.56 8.19
CA PHE A 94 -19.50 10.80 8.89
C PHE A 94 -20.07 12.21 8.71
N PRO A 95 -19.29 13.31 8.85
CA PRO A 95 -19.77 14.65 8.55
C PRO A 95 -20.35 14.79 7.13
N LEU A 96 -19.74 14.16 6.13
CA LEU A 96 -20.21 14.19 4.75
C LEU A 96 -21.59 13.52 4.63
N VAL A 97 -21.70 12.29 5.15
CA VAL A 97 -22.96 11.53 5.15
C VAL A 97 -24.06 12.29 5.91
N TYR A 98 -23.71 12.85 7.06
CA TYR A 98 -24.66 13.61 7.87
C TYR A 98 -25.18 14.84 7.13
N ASN A 99 -24.28 15.68 6.61
CA ASN A 99 -24.65 16.94 5.97
C ASN A 99 -25.40 16.72 4.65
N HIS A 100 -25.05 15.70 3.87
CA HIS A 100 -25.61 15.52 2.52
C HIS A 100 -26.79 14.55 2.45
N LEU A 101 -26.90 13.59 3.37
CA LEU A 101 -27.93 12.54 3.32
C LEU A 101 -28.88 12.53 4.51
N ILE A 102 -28.48 13.07 5.67
CA ILE A 102 -29.30 13.07 6.90
C ILE A 102 -29.93 14.44 7.13
N ASN A 103 -29.14 15.51 6.99
CA ASN A 103 -29.57 16.90 7.20
C ASN A 103 -29.16 17.85 6.06
N PRO A 104 -29.63 17.61 4.81
CA PRO A 104 -29.27 18.39 3.63
C PRO A 104 -29.71 19.87 3.67
N GLY A 105 -30.59 20.25 4.61
CA GLY A 105 -31.11 21.62 4.74
C GLY A 105 -30.15 22.60 5.43
N VAL A 106 -28.95 22.16 5.81
CA VAL A 106 -27.92 22.97 6.47
C VAL A 106 -26.65 22.94 5.62
N THR A 107 -26.73 23.54 4.44
CA THR A 107 -25.56 23.91 3.65
C THR A 107 -24.82 25.02 4.40
N ASP A 108 -23.54 24.82 4.70
CA ASP A 108 -22.66 25.71 5.49
C ASP A 108 -22.76 25.59 7.03
N SER A 109 -22.70 24.35 7.53
CA SER A 109 -22.40 24.13 8.97
C SER A 109 -21.02 24.68 9.31
N SER A 110 -20.89 25.40 10.43
CA SER A 110 -19.60 25.95 10.86
C SER A 110 -18.55 24.85 11.00
N PRO A 111 -17.23 25.13 10.78
CA PRO A 111 -16.17 24.14 10.97
C PRO A 111 -16.20 23.49 12.36
N GLN A 112 -16.62 24.24 13.38
CA GLN A 112 -16.79 23.74 14.76
C GLN A 112 -17.92 22.71 14.86
N TYR A 113 -19.03 22.91 14.14
CA TYR A 113 -20.13 21.96 14.11
C TYR A 113 -19.73 20.67 13.37
N SER A 114 -19.05 20.79 12.23
CA SER A 114 -18.52 19.62 11.49
C SER A 114 -17.55 18.80 12.34
N GLU A 115 -16.68 19.47 13.11
CA GLU A 115 -15.76 18.82 14.05
C GLU A 115 -16.51 18.12 15.20
N CYS A 116 -17.58 18.72 15.72
CA CYS A 116 -18.43 18.04 16.70
C CYS A 116 -19.07 16.78 16.11
N ILE A 117 -19.61 16.83 14.88
CA ILE A 117 -20.18 15.65 14.21
C ILE A 117 -19.13 14.55 14.10
N ARG A 118 -17.90 14.90 13.67
CA ARG A 118 -16.77 13.98 13.56
C ARG A 118 -16.53 13.26 14.89
N MET A 119 -16.41 14.01 15.98
CA MET A 119 -16.20 13.45 17.32
C MET A 119 -17.41 12.65 17.84
N ALA A 120 -18.63 13.05 17.48
CA ALA A 120 -19.86 12.37 17.87
C ALA A 120 -20.00 10.97 17.23
N ARG A 121 -19.31 10.69 16.11
CA ARG A 121 -19.36 9.40 15.40
C ARG A 121 -19.19 8.22 16.35
N GLN A 122 -18.24 8.30 17.29
CA GLN A 122 -17.94 7.20 18.21
C GLN A 122 -19.10 6.89 19.15
N ASN A 123 -19.84 7.93 19.56
CA ASN A 123 -20.97 7.81 20.49
C ASN A 123 -22.24 7.32 19.79
N VAL A 124 -22.48 7.75 18.55
CA VAL A 124 -23.73 7.47 17.82
C VAL A 124 -23.65 6.26 16.88
N SER A 125 -22.43 5.78 16.60
CA SER A 125 -22.15 4.58 15.78
C SER A 125 -22.97 4.53 14.47
N PRO A 126 -22.87 5.55 13.61
CA PRO A 126 -23.74 5.71 12.43
C PRO A 126 -23.60 4.57 11.42
N PHE A 127 -22.39 3.99 11.35
CA PHE A 127 -22.03 2.89 10.47
C PHE A 127 -22.13 1.51 11.14
N GLY A 128 -22.64 1.44 12.38
CA GLY A 128 -22.87 0.18 13.11
C GLY A 128 -21.60 -0.67 13.21
N ASN A 129 -21.68 -1.94 12.83
CA ASN A 129 -20.55 -2.87 12.95
C ASN A 129 -19.53 -2.78 11.80
N ILE A 130 -19.77 -1.97 10.78
CA ILE A 130 -18.99 -1.98 9.54
C ILE A 130 -17.55 -1.51 9.75
N PRO A 131 -17.25 -0.41 10.48
CA PRO A 131 -15.87 -0.03 10.77
C PRO A 131 -15.08 -1.14 11.46
N ARG A 132 -15.71 -1.84 12.41
CA ARG A 132 -15.11 -3.01 13.08
C ARG A 132 -14.88 -4.19 12.14
N ARG A 133 -15.80 -4.43 11.20
CA ARG A 133 -15.61 -5.45 10.16
C ARG A 133 -14.45 -5.11 9.24
N VAL A 134 -14.33 -3.85 8.80
CA VAL A 134 -13.20 -3.36 8.00
C VAL A 134 -11.89 -3.57 8.75
N MET A 135 -11.80 -3.13 10.01
CA MET A 135 -10.59 -3.33 10.84
C MET A 135 -10.21 -4.81 10.94
N GLY A 136 -11.19 -5.69 11.22
CA GLY A 136 -10.94 -7.13 11.35
C GLY A 136 -10.51 -7.79 10.03
N GLN A 137 -11.08 -7.38 8.90
CA GLN A 137 -10.70 -7.88 7.58
C GLN A 137 -9.32 -7.39 7.16
N MET A 138 -9.03 -6.10 7.34
CA MET A 138 -7.73 -5.50 7.05
C MET A 138 -6.63 -6.07 7.94
N GLY A 139 -6.87 -6.26 9.24
CA GLY A 139 -5.88 -6.88 10.13
C GLY A 139 -5.53 -8.32 9.71
N ARG A 140 -6.52 -9.09 9.23
CA ARG A 140 -6.31 -10.47 8.76
C ARG A 140 -5.57 -10.56 7.44
N SER A 141 -5.70 -9.57 6.56
CA SER A 141 -5.05 -9.59 5.25
C SER A 141 -3.72 -8.83 5.23
N LEU A 142 -3.69 -7.62 5.76
CA LEU A 142 -2.53 -6.72 5.64
C LEU A 142 -1.33 -7.18 6.48
N LEU A 143 -1.55 -7.72 7.69
CA LEU A 143 -0.45 -8.15 8.56
C LEU A 143 0.34 -9.32 7.93
N PRO A 144 -0.28 -10.43 7.50
CA PRO A 144 0.44 -11.48 6.78
C PRO A 144 1.16 -10.97 5.52
N SER A 145 0.52 -10.12 4.72
CA SER A 145 1.16 -9.52 3.53
C SER A 145 2.39 -8.68 3.88
N ARG A 146 2.31 -7.84 4.92
CA ARG A 146 3.45 -7.06 5.42
C ARG A 146 4.58 -7.98 5.90
N THR A 147 4.26 -8.98 6.71
CA THR A 147 5.25 -9.96 7.21
C THR A 147 5.91 -10.72 6.07
N PHE A 148 5.15 -11.05 5.01
CA PHE A 148 5.68 -11.73 3.83
C PHE A 148 6.68 -10.85 3.07
N LEU A 149 6.35 -9.58 2.83
CA LEU A 149 7.29 -8.63 2.23
C LEU A 149 8.54 -8.43 3.09
N GLN A 150 8.39 -8.32 4.40
CA GLN A 150 9.52 -8.20 5.33
C GLN A 150 10.42 -9.44 5.27
N ALA A 151 9.83 -10.63 5.24
CA ALA A 151 10.55 -11.88 5.09
C ALA A 151 11.33 -11.89 3.77
N LEU A 152 10.68 -11.55 2.64
CA LEU A 152 11.36 -11.46 1.35
C LEU A 152 12.55 -10.49 1.35
N ASN A 153 12.40 -9.32 1.95
CA ASN A 153 13.50 -8.36 2.08
C ASN A 153 14.67 -8.95 2.90
N LEU A 154 14.38 -9.64 4.00
CA LEU A 154 15.39 -10.35 4.78
C LEU A 154 16.06 -11.46 3.95
N GLY A 155 15.30 -12.20 3.14
CA GLY A 155 15.85 -13.21 2.24
C GLY A 155 16.86 -12.62 1.25
N ILE A 156 16.59 -11.44 0.70
CA ILE A 156 17.51 -10.71 -0.18
C ILE A 156 18.78 -10.30 0.57
N GLU A 157 18.65 -9.79 1.79
CA GLU A 157 19.80 -9.40 2.61
C GLU A 157 20.72 -10.59 2.90
N VAL A 158 20.14 -11.74 3.26
CA VAL A 158 20.89 -13.00 3.47
C VAL A 158 21.60 -13.42 2.18
N ILE A 159 20.88 -13.45 1.06
CA ILE A 159 21.43 -13.83 -0.24
C ILE A 159 22.60 -12.90 -0.63
N ASN A 160 22.41 -11.58 -0.55
CA ASN A 160 23.46 -10.60 -0.88
C ASN A 160 24.69 -10.73 0.02
N THR A 161 24.48 -11.03 1.31
CA THR A 161 25.58 -11.26 2.25
C THR A 161 26.36 -12.53 1.90
N THR A 162 25.67 -13.59 1.45
CA THR A 162 26.31 -14.86 1.06
C THR A 162 27.02 -14.80 -0.29
N ASP A 163 26.58 -13.96 -1.23
CA ASP A 163 27.18 -13.81 -2.57
C ASP A 163 28.60 -13.19 -2.51
N HIS A 164 28.91 -12.47 -1.44
CA HIS A 164 30.19 -11.81 -1.23
C HIS A 164 31.16 -12.60 -0.34
N MET A 165 30.90 -13.88 -0.04
CA MET A 165 31.78 -14.69 0.79
C MET A 165 33.07 -15.07 0.06
N HIS A 166 34.22 -14.69 0.62
CA HIS A 166 35.53 -15.03 0.07
C HIS A 166 35.98 -16.43 0.50
N PHE A 167 36.52 -17.20 -0.44
CA PHE A 167 37.19 -18.47 -0.14
C PHE A 167 38.46 -18.22 0.69
N SER A 168 38.68 -19.07 1.69
CA SER A 168 39.92 -19.04 2.47
C SER A 168 41.14 -19.38 1.60
N LYS A 169 42.33 -18.95 2.03
CA LYS A 169 43.60 -19.32 1.37
C LYS A 169 43.80 -20.83 1.37
N GLU A 170 43.32 -21.52 2.40
CA GLU A 170 43.32 -22.97 2.54
C GLU A 170 42.44 -23.62 1.46
N CYS A 171 41.23 -23.10 1.25
CA CYS A 171 40.34 -23.54 0.18
C CYS A 171 40.97 -23.32 -1.19
N GLY A 172 41.52 -22.12 -1.45
CA GLY A 172 42.21 -21.82 -2.71
C GLY A 172 43.34 -22.82 -3.00
N ARG A 173 44.16 -23.14 -1.99
CA ARG A 173 45.20 -24.18 -2.12
C ARG A 173 44.63 -25.58 -2.38
N ALA A 174 43.54 -25.95 -1.71
CA ALA A 174 42.90 -27.25 -1.88
C ALA A 174 42.30 -27.41 -3.28
N LEU A 175 41.63 -26.38 -3.80
CA LEU A 175 41.09 -26.34 -5.16
C LEU A 175 42.21 -26.41 -6.21
N LEU A 176 43.27 -25.61 -6.05
CA LEU A 176 44.42 -25.66 -6.95
C LEU A 176 45.08 -27.04 -6.98
N ARG A 177 45.22 -27.69 -5.82
CA ARG A 177 45.76 -29.06 -5.75
C ARG A 177 44.86 -30.06 -6.44
N MET A 178 43.55 -29.98 -6.20
CA MET A 178 42.57 -30.88 -6.80
C MET A 178 42.52 -30.76 -8.32
N GLN A 179 42.64 -29.53 -8.85
CA GLN A 179 42.44 -29.24 -10.26
C GLN A 179 43.73 -29.26 -11.10
N TYR A 180 44.85 -28.77 -10.55
CA TYR A 180 46.06 -28.53 -11.33
C TYR A 180 47.25 -29.45 -10.98
N CYS A 181 47.32 -30.06 -9.80
CA CYS A 181 48.42 -30.98 -9.49
C CYS A 181 48.57 -32.18 -10.44
N PRO A 182 47.48 -32.78 -10.99
CA PRO A 182 47.62 -33.85 -11.98
C PRO A 182 48.40 -33.41 -13.24
N HIS A 183 48.26 -32.15 -13.64
CA HIS A 183 49.03 -31.58 -14.74
C HIS A 183 50.51 -31.47 -14.38
N CYS A 184 50.84 -31.02 -13.16
CA CYS A 184 52.24 -30.95 -12.71
C CYS A 184 52.90 -32.33 -12.57
N GLN A 185 52.12 -33.39 -12.37
CA GLN A 185 52.59 -34.77 -12.20
C GLN A 185 52.56 -35.58 -13.51
N SER A 186 52.33 -34.93 -14.66
CA SER A 186 52.22 -35.58 -15.98
C SER A 186 51.07 -36.59 -16.11
N VAL A 187 50.03 -36.48 -15.27
CA VAL A 187 48.81 -37.31 -15.31
C VAL A 187 47.63 -36.48 -15.87
N MET A 188 47.81 -36.03 -17.12
CA MET A 188 47.02 -34.97 -17.78
C MET A 188 45.55 -35.32 -18.08
N LEU A 189 45.16 -36.60 -18.01
CA LEU A 189 43.81 -37.08 -18.37
C LEU A 189 42.98 -37.56 -17.17
N SER A 190 43.48 -37.38 -15.95
CA SER A 190 42.77 -37.83 -14.75
C SER A 190 41.86 -36.73 -14.19
N LYS A 191 40.55 -37.00 -14.14
CA LYS A 191 39.61 -36.16 -13.40
C LYS A 191 39.73 -36.46 -11.89
N PRO A 192 39.54 -35.46 -11.01
CA PRO A 192 39.50 -35.72 -9.57
C PRO A 192 38.37 -36.71 -9.26
N CYS A 193 38.64 -37.65 -8.35
CA CYS A 193 37.62 -38.59 -7.89
C CYS A 193 36.43 -37.81 -7.30
N MET A 194 35.21 -38.31 -7.51
CA MET A 194 33.98 -37.67 -6.99
C MET A 194 34.09 -37.39 -5.48
N GLY A 195 34.52 -38.37 -4.69
CA GLY A 195 34.68 -38.20 -3.24
C GLY A 195 35.73 -37.15 -2.85
N TYR A 196 36.84 -37.08 -3.57
CA TYR A 196 37.88 -36.06 -3.34
C TYR A 196 37.35 -34.66 -3.68
N CYS A 197 36.66 -34.52 -4.81
CA CYS A 197 36.02 -33.27 -5.23
C CYS A 197 35.01 -32.78 -4.19
N LEU A 198 34.10 -33.64 -3.76
CA LEU A 198 33.09 -33.31 -2.76
C LEU A 198 33.72 -32.90 -1.43
N ASN A 199 34.81 -33.55 -0.99
CA ASN A 199 35.47 -33.19 0.26
C ASN A 199 36.15 -31.81 0.19
N VAL A 200 36.83 -31.50 -0.92
CA VAL A 200 37.44 -30.19 -1.13
C VAL A 200 36.37 -29.09 -1.18
N VAL A 201 35.29 -29.29 -1.96
CA VAL A 201 34.21 -28.31 -2.09
C VAL A 201 33.45 -28.12 -0.76
N ARG A 202 33.19 -29.19 0.00
CA ARG A 202 32.57 -29.08 1.34
C ARG A 202 33.45 -28.27 2.30
N GLY A 203 34.76 -28.48 2.29
CA GLY A 203 35.68 -27.68 3.09
C GLY A 203 35.67 -26.20 2.71
N CYS A 204 35.58 -25.92 1.41
CA CYS A 204 35.46 -24.56 0.88
C CYS A 204 34.14 -23.87 1.22
N LEU A 205 33.05 -24.63 1.29
CA LEU A 205 31.69 -24.14 1.52
C LEU A 205 31.18 -24.42 2.95
N ALA A 206 32.08 -24.71 3.89
CA ALA A 206 31.69 -25.12 5.25
C ALA A 206 30.75 -24.10 5.92
N HIS A 207 30.98 -22.80 5.73
CA HIS A 207 30.12 -21.75 6.31
C HIS A 207 28.72 -21.74 5.66
N MET A 208 28.61 -22.04 4.36
CA MET A 208 27.32 -22.19 3.68
C MET A 208 26.57 -23.44 4.14
N THR A 209 27.29 -24.51 4.48
CA THR A 209 26.66 -25.74 4.99
C THR A 209 26.00 -25.55 6.35
N GLU A 210 26.50 -24.62 7.17
CA GLU A 210 25.88 -24.24 8.45
C GLU A 210 24.59 -23.42 8.25
N LEU A 211 24.56 -22.53 7.25
CA LEU A 211 23.37 -21.75 6.90
C LEU A 211 22.24 -22.59 6.28
N ASN A 212 22.61 -23.63 5.52
CA ASN A 212 21.70 -24.46 4.75
C ASN A 212 20.41 -24.93 5.51
N PRO A 213 20.48 -25.52 6.71
CA PRO A 213 19.27 -25.93 7.45
C PRO A 213 18.37 -24.73 7.83
N HIS A 214 18.95 -23.59 8.19
CA HIS A 214 18.19 -22.38 8.52
C HIS A 214 17.51 -21.79 7.29
N TRP A 215 18.22 -21.78 6.15
CA TRP A 215 17.64 -21.35 4.87
C TRP A 215 16.43 -22.22 4.47
N HIS A 216 16.53 -23.54 4.57
CA HIS A 216 15.41 -24.44 4.28
C HIS A 216 14.23 -24.23 5.24
N ALA A 217 14.48 -23.96 6.53
CA ALA A 217 13.43 -23.64 7.48
C ALA A 217 12.75 -22.30 7.15
N TYR A 218 13.53 -21.29 6.76
CA TYR A 218 13.03 -20.00 6.31
C TYR A 218 12.14 -20.12 5.07
N ILE A 219 12.58 -20.85 4.03
CA ILE A 219 11.78 -21.06 2.80
C ILE A 219 10.46 -21.77 3.12
N ARG A 220 10.47 -22.83 3.92
CA ARG A 220 9.21 -23.50 4.34
C ARG A 220 8.28 -22.56 5.10
N SER A 221 8.81 -21.73 5.99
CA SER A 221 8.00 -20.74 6.73
C SER A 221 7.40 -19.68 5.80
N LEU A 222 8.16 -19.29 4.76
CA LEU A 222 7.70 -18.35 3.74
C LEU A 222 6.59 -18.96 2.87
N GLU A 223 6.70 -20.24 2.51
CA GLU A 223 5.65 -21.00 1.81
C GLU A 223 4.38 -21.15 2.67
N GLU A 224 4.52 -21.49 3.96
CA GLU A 224 3.41 -21.56 4.91
C GLU A 224 2.69 -20.21 5.05
N LEU A 225 3.45 -19.12 5.16
CA LEU A 225 2.91 -17.76 5.21
C LEU A 225 2.20 -17.38 3.91
N SER A 226 2.81 -17.69 2.76
CA SER A 226 2.19 -17.48 1.45
C SER A 226 0.86 -18.21 1.35
N ASN A 227 0.80 -19.48 1.76
CA ASN A 227 -0.44 -20.24 1.77
C ASN A 227 -1.49 -19.64 2.73
N ALA A 228 -1.07 -19.15 3.90
CA ALA A 228 -1.96 -18.51 4.86
C ALA A 228 -2.52 -17.16 4.37
N MET A 229 -1.81 -16.48 3.47
CA MET A 229 -2.31 -15.26 2.81
C MET A 229 -3.46 -15.56 1.83
N HIS A 230 -3.59 -16.80 1.36
CA HIS A 230 -4.69 -17.23 0.50
C HIS A 230 -5.86 -17.72 1.36
N GLY A 231 -6.98 -17.01 1.34
CA GLY A 231 -8.16 -17.35 2.15
C GLY A 231 -9.37 -16.51 1.81
N THR A 232 -10.47 -16.70 2.55
CA THR A 232 -11.74 -15.99 2.31
C THR A 232 -11.65 -14.46 2.48
N TYR A 233 -10.58 -13.98 3.11
CA TYR A 233 -10.26 -12.57 3.31
C TYR A 233 -8.79 -12.31 2.96
N ASP A 234 -8.35 -12.79 1.80
CA ASP A 234 -7.05 -12.39 1.26
C ASP A 234 -7.01 -10.88 0.96
N ILE A 235 -5.81 -10.37 0.71
CA ILE A 235 -5.60 -8.93 0.51
C ILE A 235 -6.33 -8.38 -0.72
N GLU A 236 -6.42 -9.17 -1.79
CA GLU A 236 -7.15 -8.79 -3.00
C GLU A 236 -8.64 -8.62 -2.69
N HIS A 237 -9.23 -9.62 -2.05
CA HIS A 237 -10.63 -9.60 -1.67
C HIS A 237 -10.94 -8.43 -0.74
N VAL A 238 -10.13 -8.20 0.30
CA VAL A 238 -10.39 -7.13 1.27
C VAL A 238 -10.26 -5.75 0.64
N LEU A 239 -9.22 -5.50 -0.17
CA LEU A 239 -9.01 -4.19 -0.77
C LEU A 239 -10.03 -3.91 -1.89
N LEU A 240 -10.23 -4.85 -2.82
CA LEU A 240 -11.15 -4.62 -3.94
C LEU A 240 -12.61 -4.51 -3.50
N ASN A 241 -13.02 -5.14 -2.39
CA ASN A 241 -14.38 -5.03 -1.86
C ASN A 241 -14.56 -3.91 -0.82
N PHE A 242 -13.51 -3.12 -0.51
CA PHE A 242 -13.62 -2.02 0.45
C PHE A 242 -14.74 -1.03 0.09
N HIS A 243 -14.86 -0.67 -1.18
CA HIS A 243 -15.92 0.23 -1.66
C HIS A 243 -17.34 -0.30 -1.34
N LEU A 244 -17.56 -1.61 -1.35
CA LEU A 244 -18.86 -2.19 -0.98
C LEU A 244 -19.16 -1.99 0.51
N LEU A 245 -18.15 -2.15 1.38
CA LEU A 245 -18.30 -1.88 2.80
C LEU A 245 -18.57 -0.40 3.08
N VAL A 246 -17.94 0.50 2.31
CA VAL A 246 -18.22 1.93 2.38
C VAL A 246 -19.66 2.23 1.95
N ASN A 247 -20.13 1.64 0.85
CA ASN A 247 -21.52 1.77 0.41
C ASN A 247 -22.51 1.27 1.46
N ASP A 248 -22.27 0.09 2.04
CA ASP A 248 -23.10 -0.46 3.12
C ASP A 248 -23.11 0.47 4.34
N ALA A 249 -21.97 1.09 4.68
CA ALA A 249 -21.88 2.02 5.80
C ALA A 249 -22.73 3.27 5.55
N VAL A 250 -22.60 3.88 4.38
CA VAL A 250 -23.38 5.06 4.01
C VAL A 250 -24.87 4.73 3.97
N LEU A 251 -25.25 3.59 3.39
CA LEU A 251 -26.65 3.14 3.35
C LEU A 251 -27.21 2.93 4.77
N GLN A 252 -26.46 2.28 5.65
CA GLN A 252 -26.91 2.03 7.01
C GLN A 252 -27.11 3.33 7.81
N ALA A 253 -26.21 4.29 7.65
CA ALA A 253 -26.36 5.61 8.26
C ALA A 253 -27.59 6.35 7.69
N HIS A 254 -27.82 6.26 6.39
CA HIS A 254 -29.00 6.86 5.75
C HIS A 254 -30.32 6.25 6.26
N LEU A 255 -30.39 4.92 6.39
CA LEU A 255 -31.57 4.23 6.94
C LEU A 255 -31.89 4.64 8.38
N ASN A 256 -30.86 4.90 9.19
CA ASN A 256 -31.00 5.35 10.58
C ASN A 256 -31.03 6.87 10.74
N GLY A 257 -31.20 7.63 9.65
CA GLY A 257 -30.98 9.07 9.59
C GLY A 257 -31.73 9.88 10.66
N GLN A 258 -33.02 9.59 10.91
CA GLN A 258 -33.80 10.33 11.92
C GLN A 258 -33.27 10.17 13.35
N ASN A 259 -32.91 8.93 13.72
CA ASN A 259 -32.32 8.67 15.03
C ASN A 259 -30.95 9.36 15.16
N LEU A 260 -30.14 9.31 14.09
CA LEU A 260 -28.85 10.00 14.06
C LEU A 260 -29.00 11.52 14.13
N LEU A 261 -30.00 12.10 13.48
CA LEU A 261 -30.32 13.52 13.57
C LEU A 261 -30.61 13.93 15.02
N ASP A 262 -31.47 13.19 15.73
CA ASP A 262 -31.82 13.48 17.12
C ASP A 262 -30.60 13.35 18.06
N GLN A 263 -29.82 12.27 17.90
CA GLN A 263 -28.64 12.04 18.73
C GLN A 263 -27.56 13.10 18.49
N VAL A 264 -27.27 13.44 17.23
CA VAL A 264 -26.27 14.46 16.90
C VAL A 264 -26.74 15.84 17.35
N THR A 265 -28.02 16.18 17.18
CA THR A 265 -28.57 17.46 17.67
C THR A 265 -28.50 17.54 19.20
N LYS A 266 -28.66 16.41 19.91
CA LYS A 266 -28.49 16.35 21.36
C LYS A 266 -27.03 16.55 21.81
N ILE A 267 -26.06 16.05 21.05
CA ILE A 267 -24.62 16.13 21.37
C ILE A 267 -24.03 17.47 20.94
N CYS A 268 -24.30 17.90 19.72
CA CYS A 268 -23.68 19.05 19.06
C CYS A 268 -24.55 20.32 19.09
N GLY A 269 -25.82 20.21 19.51
CA GLY A 269 -26.78 21.30 19.46
C GLY A 269 -27.40 21.48 18.07
N ASN A 270 -28.20 22.53 17.92
CA ASN A 270 -28.79 22.86 16.63
C ASN A 270 -27.74 23.51 15.71
N PRO A 271 -27.73 23.16 14.41
CA PRO A 271 -26.86 23.81 13.45
C PRO A 271 -27.19 25.30 13.33
N VAL A 272 -26.17 26.14 13.46
CA VAL A 272 -26.29 27.59 13.21
C VAL A 272 -26.36 27.80 11.70
N ARG A 273 -27.52 28.22 11.18
CA ARG A 273 -27.66 28.59 9.77
C ARG A 273 -26.91 29.89 9.51
N ILE A 274 -25.79 29.82 8.80
CA ILE A 274 -25.18 31.02 8.21
C ILE A 274 -25.98 31.29 6.93
N ALA A 275 -26.70 32.41 6.88
CA ALA A 275 -27.43 32.82 5.69
C ALA A 275 -26.41 33.30 4.64
N THR A 276 -25.95 32.40 3.78
CA THR A 276 -25.09 32.74 2.66
C THR A 276 -25.95 33.49 1.63
N GLN A 277 -25.81 34.81 1.57
CA GLN A 277 -26.35 35.61 0.47
C GLN A 277 -25.79 35.04 -0.82
N SER A 278 -26.68 34.54 -1.69
CA SER A 278 -26.29 34.05 -3.01
C SER A 278 -25.64 35.18 -3.79
N LEU A 279 -24.32 35.11 -3.98
CA LEU A 279 -23.67 35.84 -5.06
C LEU A 279 -24.16 35.21 -6.37
N ARG A 280 -25.17 35.83 -6.98
CA ARG A 280 -25.51 35.54 -8.38
C ARG A 280 -24.28 35.85 -9.20
N CYS A 281 -23.72 34.83 -9.85
CA CYS A 281 -22.81 35.03 -10.96
C CYS A 281 -23.60 35.65 -12.10
N THR A 282 -23.55 36.98 -12.23
CA THR A 282 -24.00 37.67 -13.44
C THR A 282 -22.83 37.64 -14.43
N SER A 283 -22.89 36.73 -15.39
CA SER A 283 -22.04 36.77 -16.58
C SER A 283 -22.66 37.74 -17.58
N ASP A 284 -22.02 38.87 -17.82
CA ASP A 284 -22.37 39.75 -18.94
C ASP A 284 -21.12 39.92 -19.86
N PRO A 285 -21.16 39.45 -21.12
CA PRO A 285 -20.06 39.56 -22.05
C PRO A 285 -20.22 40.80 -22.94
N SER A 286 -19.36 41.82 -22.77
CA SER A 286 -18.89 42.69 -23.89
C SER A 286 -18.08 43.89 -23.39
N LYS A 287 -16.82 43.99 -23.84
CA LYS A 287 -16.27 45.09 -24.66
C LYS A 287 -14.75 45.08 -24.63
N GLU A 288 -14.20 44.51 -25.69
CA GLU A 288 -12.85 44.72 -26.18
C GLU A 288 -12.73 46.14 -26.76
N LYS A 289 -11.63 46.87 -26.50
CA LYS A 289 -11.01 47.78 -27.49
C LYS A 289 -9.59 48.20 -27.08
N HIS A 290 -8.66 47.68 -27.88
CA HIS A 290 -7.33 48.13 -28.28
C HIS A 290 -6.78 49.51 -27.83
N GLY A 291 -5.47 49.53 -27.55
CA GLY A 291 -4.63 50.73 -27.62
C GLY A 291 -3.15 50.45 -27.28
N VAL A 292 -2.35 50.12 -28.30
CA VAL A 292 -0.89 49.88 -28.23
C VAL A 292 -0.12 51.19 -27.98
N ARG A 293 0.94 51.16 -27.16
CA ARG A 293 2.15 51.98 -27.37
C ARG A 293 3.39 51.32 -26.78
N ILE A 294 4.36 51.08 -27.67
CA ILE A 294 5.70 50.53 -27.43
C ILE A 294 6.61 51.64 -26.88
N SER A 295 7.44 51.32 -25.89
CA SER A 295 8.74 51.94 -25.70
C SER A 295 9.75 50.85 -25.33
N THR A 296 10.67 50.61 -26.24
CA THR A 296 11.86 49.77 -26.13
C THR A 296 12.92 50.47 -25.28
N ARG A 297 13.51 49.76 -24.32
CA ARG A 297 14.89 50.00 -23.91
C ARG A 297 15.53 48.70 -23.41
N ASN A 298 16.51 48.23 -24.17
CA ASN A 298 17.37 47.09 -23.87
C ASN A 298 18.21 47.34 -22.60
N GLY A 299 18.44 46.26 -21.86
CA GLY A 299 19.43 46.13 -20.80
C GLY A 299 19.47 44.66 -20.37
N GLU A 300 20.40 43.89 -20.96
CA GLU A 300 20.78 42.57 -20.49
C GLU A 300 21.42 42.69 -19.10
N GLU A 301 20.95 41.91 -18.11
CA GLU A 301 21.79 41.49 -16.99
C GLU A 301 21.17 40.26 -16.29
N THR A 302 22.06 39.38 -15.84
CA THR A 302 21.93 37.94 -15.69
C THR A 302 21.40 37.46 -14.33
N LEU A 303 20.92 36.21 -14.35
CA LEU A 303 20.64 35.35 -13.20
C LEU A 303 21.88 35.16 -12.31
N ALA A 304 21.92 35.81 -11.15
CA ALA A 304 22.60 35.31 -9.95
C ALA A 304 22.20 36.14 -8.72
N ASN A 305 21.94 35.45 -7.60
CA ASN A 305 21.86 35.96 -6.23
C ASN A 305 20.56 36.65 -5.78
N ARG A 306 19.67 35.85 -5.18
CA ARG A 306 19.09 36.20 -3.87
C ARG A 306 18.68 34.95 -3.09
N ARG A 307 19.65 34.42 -2.34
CA ARG A 307 19.41 33.74 -1.06
C ARG A 307 19.91 34.69 0.03
N LYS A 308 19.02 35.04 0.95
CA LYS A 308 19.26 35.14 2.39
C LYS A 308 17.93 34.90 3.06
#